data_AF-A0A1M7F0S9-F1
#
_entry.id   AF-A0A1M7F0S9-F1
#
_cell.length_a   1.000
_cell.length_b   1.000
_cell.length_c   1.000
_cell.angle_alpha   90.00
_cell.angle_beta   90.00
_cell.angle_gamma   90.00
#
_symmetry.space_group_name_H-M   'P 1'
#
loop_
_entity.id
_entity.type
_entity.pdbx_description
1 polymer ?
#
loop_
_entity_poly.entity_id
_entity_poly.type
_entity_poly.pdbx_seq_one_letter_code
_entity_poly.pdbx_strand_id
1 'polypeptide(L)'
;MSRKAGAIHFSEKVFDYEVLYSPSTKDSVGLIFGASTPLLKMISQNCEFLNINNIRLLKKIELFASLLSENLKGSQDLVVEQACRILPLAVLAIYGERRSKVSLDFILSHGNSRTSHILGSEPGSEDTEAAQIEAEKTSFLQEYGFIRCSEFDLAIINLVKKGYADEDLLREVVEEIEKKILHDNDVALLRDAWKIYNSSFLDNEVEVMQAFEHAIAVGLDKFSLEDLDSVAFLYCGLGREVEIKGVIDKFFSEIYPRYGVSDKDEIFQWPNNSYVRQCLDVFFEGLVLKGGVAEFIQAAFDNPSKSFEIIKGLADQGEDDFYHYFASLNDPDFSFHARLVLRLGNTSFPNQDDALVYGGIFVKAFAALNRLSGTTPLNKLRMRKFKSYESLYLRELRKIEAMTDAKAEAAKSD
;
A
#
# COMPACT_ATOMS: atom_id res chain seq x y z
N MET A 1 34.45 -26.91 -90.08
CA MET A 1 34.86 -27.93 -89.09
C MET A 1 34.77 -27.30 -87.70
N SER A 2 34.20 -28.03 -86.75
CA SER A 2 33.64 -27.52 -85.50
C SER A 2 34.59 -27.73 -84.31
N ARG A 3 34.59 -26.76 -83.37
CA ARG A 3 34.98 -26.85 -81.93
C ARG A 3 36.48 -27.02 -81.63
N LYS A 4 37.06 -26.45 -80.58
CA LYS A 4 36.55 -25.69 -79.41
C LYS A 4 37.76 -24.93 -78.83
N ALA A 5 37.57 -23.65 -78.51
CA ALA A 5 38.47 -22.89 -77.66
C ALA A 5 38.38 -23.44 -76.23
N GLY A 6 39.52 -23.79 -75.63
CA GLY A 6 39.63 -24.07 -74.20
C GLY A 6 39.62 -22.74 -73.45
N ALA A 7 38.51 -22.41 -72.80
CA ALA A 7 38.44 -21.28 -71.88
C ALA A 7 39.19 -21.64 -70.59
N ILE A 8 40.17 -20.80 -70.23
CA ILE A 8 40.84 -20.85 -68.93
C ILE A 8 39.87 -20.26 -67.90
N HIS A 9 39.40 -21.11 -66.98
CA HIS A 9 38.55 -20.70 -65.88
C HIS A 9 39.43 -20.17 -64.74
N PHE A 10 39.38 -18.85 -64.49
CA PHE A 10 39.93 -18.27 -63.27
C PHE A 10 38.86 -18.40 -62.18
N SER A 11 39.13 -19.24 -61.18
CA SER A 11 38.38 -19.24 -59.92
C SER A 11 38.91 -18.10 -59.05
N GLU A 12 38.14 -17.02 -58.96
CA GLU A 12 38.35 -15.99 -57.94
C GLU A 12 38.17 -16.64 -56.55
N LYS A 13 39.19 -16.55 -55.70
CA LYS A 13 39.09 -17.00 -54.31
C LYS A 13 38.32 -15.94 -53.52
N VAL A 14 37.01 -16.10 -53.41
CA VAL A 14 36.21 -15.34 -52.43
C VAL A 14 36.47 -15.94 -51.06
N PHE A 15 37.18 -15.20 -50.21
CA PHE A 15 37.30 -15.51 -48.79
C PHE A 15 36.18 -14.77 -48.06
N ASP A 16 35.14 -15.51 -47.65
CA ASP A 16 34.19 -15.01 -46.66
C ASP A 16 34.90 -14.99 -45.30
N TYR A 17 35.12 -13.80 -44.74
CA TYR A 17 35.67 -13.66 -43.39
C TYR A 17 34.53 -13.32 -42.43
N GLU A 18 34.31 -14.20 -41.45
CA GLU A 18 33.42 -13.92 -40.32
C GLU A 18 34.20 -13.06 -39.31
N VAL A 19 33.79 -11.81 -39.15
CA VAL A 19 34.32 -10.95 -38.08
C VAL A 19 33.57 -11.27 -36.79
N LEU A 20 34.26 -11.91 -35.85
CA LEU A 20 33.78 -12.02 -34.47
C LEU A 20 33.83 -10.64 -33.81
N TYR A 21 32.72 -9.91 -33.91
CA TYR A 21 32.54 -8.64 -33.23
C TYR A 21 32.15 -8.88 -31.77
N SER A 22 33.14 -8.76 -30.87
CA SER A 22 32.97 -8.90 -29.42
C SER A 22 33.36 -7.60 -28.71
N PRO A 23 32.54 -6.54 -28.81
CA PRO A 23 32.83 -5.24 -28.19
C PRO A 23 32.92 -5.38 -26.67
N SER A 24 33.75 -4.56 -26.03
CA SER A 24 33.78 -4.52 -24.57
C SER A 24 32.48 -3.92 -24.04
N THR A 25 32.08 -4.29 -22.82
CA THR A 25 30.89 -3.74 -22.15
C THR A 25 30.94 -2.22 -22.11
N LYS A 26 32.11 -1.65 -21.82
CA LYS A 26 32.32 -0.19 -21.77
C LYS A 26 32.11 0.47 -23.13
N ASP A 27 32.55 -0.16 -24.23
CA ASP A 27 32.33 0.36 -25.58
C ASP A 27 30.86 0.28 -25.98
N SER A 28 30.17 -0.82 -25.64
CA SER A 28 28.74 -1.00 -25.92
C SER A 28 27.86 -0.01 -25.12
N VAL A 29 28.16 0.16 -23.83
CA VAL A 29 27.48 1.13 -22.94
C VAL A 29 27.76 2.55 -23.42
N GLY A 30 29.02 2.90 -23.69
CA GLY A 30 29.42 4.21 -24.19
C GLY A 30 28.80 4.56 -25.56
N LEU A 31 28.55 3.56 -26.41
CA LEU A 31 27.91 3.75 -27.71
C LEU A 31 26.42 4.11 -27.59
N ILE A 32 25.73 3.62 -26.55
CA ILE A 32 24.29 3.86 -26.34
C ILE A 32 24.04 5.07 -25.44
N PHE A 33 24.82 5.24 -24.38
CA PHE A 33 24.61 6.31 -23.38
C PHE A 33 25.61 7.47 -23.50
N GLY A 34 26.37 7.54 -24.60
CA GLY A 34 27.55 8.41 -24.77
C GLY A 34 27.34 9.92 -24.65
N ALA A 35 26.09 10.38 -24.61
CA ALA A 35 25.77 11.74 -24.19
C ALA A 35 24.33 11.76 -23.70
N SER A 36 24.09 11.86 -22.38
CA SER A 36 22.89 12.47 -21.77
C SER A 36 22.82 12.26 -20.25
N THR A 37 22.02 13.14 -19.62
CA THR A 37 21.40 13.20 -18.27
C THR A 37 22.06 12.45 -17.09
N PRO A 38 22.04 13.03 -15.86
CA PRO A 38 22.53 12.35 -14.65
C PRO A 38 21.99 10.94 -14.45
N LEU A 39 20.71 10.73 -14.79
CA LEU A 39 20.01 9.44 -14.74
C LEU A 39 20.68 8.39 -15.65
N LEU A 40 20.95 8.72 -16.91
CA LEU A 40 21.58 7.78 -17.85
C LEU A 40 23.03 7.46 -17.47
N LYS A 41 23.72 8.38 -16.79
CA LYS A 41 25.05 8.11 -16.22
C LYS A 41 24.99 7.04 -15.12
N MET A 42 24.03 7.12 -14.21
CA MET A 42 23.84 6.10 -13.16
C MET A 42 23.48 4.75 -13.75
N ILE A 43 22.55 4.73 -14.72
CA ILE A 43 22.18 3.53 -15.45
C ILE A 43 23.38 2.92 -16.18
N SER A 44 24.25 3.74 -16.77
CA SER A 44 25.46 3.28 -17.45
C SER A 44 26.41 2.54 -16.49
N GLN A 45 26.64 3.11 -15.31
CA GLN A 45 27.48 2.47 -14.27
C GLN A 45 26.89 1.12 -13.83
N ASN A 46 25.58 1.06 -13.66
CA ASN A 46 24.87 -0.17 -13.32
C ASN A 46 24.93 -1.21 -14.45
N CYS A 47 24.81 -0.80 -15.72
CA CYS A 47 24.97 -1.69 -16.87
C CYS A 47 26.40 -2.24 -17.00
N GLU A 48 27.41 -1.42 -16.70
CA GLU A 48 28.82 -1.85 -16.66
C GLU A 48 29.05 -2.89 -15.56
N PHE A 49 28.53 -2.66 -14.35
CA PHE A 49 28.63 -3.60 -13.24
C PHE A 49 27.96 -4.95 -13.57
N LEU A 50 26.77 -4.90 -14.16
CA LEU A 50 26.03 -6.10 -14.60
C LEU A 50 26.63 -6.77 -15.84
N ASN A 51 27.69 -6.18 -16.43
CA ASN A 51 28.38 -6.67 -17.61
C ASN A 51 27.47 -6.84 -18.85
N ILE A 52 26.54 -5.89 -19.06
CA ILE A 52 25.58 -5.93 -20.17
C ILE A 52 26.25 -5.40 -21.44
N ASN A 53 26.70 -6.30 -22.31
CA ASN A 53 27.33 -5.93 -23.60
C ASN A 53 26.37 -5.98 -24.80
N ASN A 54 25.17 -6.54 -24.62
CA ASN A 54 24.19 -6.72 -25.69
C ASN A 54 23.47 -5.39 -25.98
N ILE A 55 23.79 -4.80 -27.13
CA ILE A 55 23.23 -3.51 -27.59
C ILE A 55 21.69 -3.51 -27.60
N ARG A 56 21.02 -4.64 -27.87
CA ARG A 56 19.54 -4.69 -27.84
C ARG A 56 18.99 -4.52 -26.43
N LEU A 57 19.67 -5.07 -25.42
CA LEU A 57 19.29 -4.89 -24.02
C LEU A 57 19.55 -3.45 -23.58
N LEU A 58 20.72 -2.88 -23.96
CA LEU A 58 21.05 -1.49 -23.65
C LEU A 58 20.03 -0.51 -24.23
N LYS A 59 19.57 -0.71 -25.48
CA LYS A 59 18.50 0.12 -26.08
C LYS A 59 17.15 -0.05 -25.38
N LYS A 60 16.83 -1.24 -24.87
CA LYS A 60 15.62 -1.45 -24.07
C LYS A 60 15.70 -0.72 -22.74
N ILE A 61 16.88 -0.74 -22.10
CA ILE A 61 17.13 0.00 -20.86
C ILE A 61 16.95 1.50 -21.12
N GLU A 62 17.52 2.03 -22.20
CA GLU A 62 17.34 3.43 -22.59
C GLU A 62 15.86 3.82 -22.78
N LEU A 63 15.08 2.99 -23.48
CA LEU A 63 13.64 3.22 -23.70
C LEU A 63 12.85 3.26 -22.38
N PHE A 64 13.09 2.31 -21.48
CA PHE A 64 12.40 2.29 -20.20
C PHE A 64 12.91 3.39 -19.26
N ALA A 65 14.18 3.77 -19.37
CA ALA A 65 14.76 4.90 -18.64
C ALA A 65 14.09 6.22 -19.04
N SER A 66 13.81 6.44 -20.33
CA SER A 66 13.08 7.64 -20.76
C SER A 66 11.65 7.65 -20.22
N LEU A 67 10.95 6.51 -20.25
CA LEU A 67 9.59 6.40 -19.67
C LEU A 67 9.58 6.64 -18.16
N LEU A 68 10.54 6.09 -17.42
CA LEU A 68 10.67 6.36 -15.99
C LEU A 68 11.05 7.81 -15.72
N SER A 69 11.88 8.43 -16.56
CA SER A 69 12.31 9.82 -16.35
C SER A 69 11.17 10.83 -16.44
N GLU A 70 10.13 10.54 -17.24
CA GLU A 70 8.93 11.38 -17.32
C GLU A 70 8.08 11.23 -16.05
N ASN A 71 7.93 10.00 -15.54
CA ASN A 71 7.12 9.69 -14.36
C ASN A 71 7.79 10.02 -13.03
N LEU A 72 9.12 10.00 -12.96
CA LEU A 72 9.92 10.32 -11.78
C LEU A 72 10.37 11.79 -11.76
N LYS A 73 9.78 12.63 -12.62
CA LYS A 73 10.17 14.03 -12.74
C LYS A 73 9.74 14.81 -11.49
N GLY A 74 10.73 15.31 -10.75
CA GLY A 74 10.50 16.04 -9.50
C GLY A 74 10.54 15.15 -8.26
N SER A 75 10.79 13.84 -8.43
CA SER A 75 10.97 12.92 -7.32
C SER A 75 12.29 13.12 -6.58
N GLN A 76 12.34 12.64 -5.34
CA GLN A 76 13.57 12.68 -4.54
C GLN A 76 14.68 11.83 -5.14
N ASP A 77 15.94 12.27 -4.98
CA ASP A 77 17.10 11.60 -5.56
C ASP A 77 17.14 10.11 -5.21
N LEU A 78 16.91 9.73 -3.95
CA LEU A 78 16.91 8.32 -3.51
C LEU A 78 15.94 7.42 -4.28
N VAL A 79 14.76 7.92 -4.65
CA VAL A 79 13.78 7.19 -5.47
C VAL A 79 14.32 6.99 -6.88
N VAL A 80 14.93 8.03 -7.45
CA VAL A 80 15.56 7.99 -8.76
C VAL A 80 16.75 7.03 -8.77
N GLU A 81 17.57 7.04 -7.72
CA GLU A 81 18.71 6.12 -7.58
C GLU A 81 18.25 4.66 -7.51
N GLN A 82 17.20 4.37 -6.72
CA GLN A 82 16.62 3.05 -6.63
C GLN A 82 16.07 2.58 -7.98
N ALA A 83 15.37 3.46 -8.70
CA ALA A 83 14.87 3.16 -10.05
C ALA A 83 16.01 2.88 -11.05
N CYS A 84 17.08 3.67 -11.01
CA CYS A 84 18.26 3.48 -11.84
C CYS A 84 19.00 2.16 -11.55
N ARG A 85 18.89 1.64 -10.33
CA ARG A 85 19.49 0.36 -9.92
C ARG A 85 18.65 -0.84 -10.37
N ILE A 86 17.34 -0.80 -10.17
CA ILE A 86 16.48 -1.95 -10.48
C ILE A 86 16.19 -2.09 -11.98
N LEU A 87 16.13 -0.99 -12.73
CA LEU A 87 15.76 -1.04 -14.15
C LEU A 87 16.72 -1.90 -15.01
N PRO A 88 18.05 -1.71 -14.98
CA PRO A 88 19.00 -2.56 -15.72
C PRO A 88 18.92 -4.03 -15.30
N LEU A 89 18.73 -4.27 -14.00
CA LEU A 89 18.61 -5.61 -13.43
C LEU A 89 17.34 -6.31 -13.92
N ALA A 90 16.20 -5.60 -13.97
CA ALA A 90 14.93 -6.11 -14.47
C ALA A 90 15.01 -6.44 -15.98
N VAL A 91 15.61 -5.56 -16.79
CA VAL A 91 15.78 -5.82 -18.23
C VAL A 91 16.69 -7.02 -18.48
N LEU A 92 17.80 -7.14 -17.72
CA LEU A 92 18.68 -8.30 -17.81
C LEU A 92 17.98 -9.60 -17.41
N ALA A 93 17.19 -9.58 -16.34
CA ALA A 93 16.48 -10.78 -15.87
C ALA A 93 15.33 -11.22 -16.79
N ILE A 94 14.65 -10.28 -17.45
CA ILE A 94 13.49 -10.56 -18.32
C ILE A 94 13.93 -10.90 -19.75
N TYR A 95 14.87 -10.14 -20.30
CA TYR A 95 15.26 -10.23 -21.71
C TYR A 95 16.67 -10.81 -21.94
N GLY A 96 17.43 -11.04 -20.87
CA GLY A 96 18.73 -11.69 -20.96
C GLY A 96 18.65 -13.15 -21.38
N GLU A 97 19.80 -13.71 -21.74
CA GLU A 97 19.89 -15.11 -22.15
C GLU A 97 19.58 -16.06 -20.98
N ARG A 98 19.18 -17.30 -21.28
CA ARG A 98 18.88 -18.34 -20.26
C ARG A 98 20.06 -18.67 -19.32
N ARG A 99 21.27 -18.21 -19.65
CA ARG A 99 22.50 -18.32 -18.82
C ARG A 99 22.86 -17.02 -18.10
N SER A 100 21.95 -16.05 -18.04
CA SER A 100 22.14 -14.83 -17.26
C SER A 100 22.37 -15.18 -15.79
N LYS A 101 23.29 -14.46 -15.15
CA LYS A 101 23.67 -14.71 -13.75
C LYS A 101 22.49 -14.54 -12.77
N VAL A 102 21.45 -13.80 -13.17
CA VAL A 102 20.30 -13.46 -12.33
C VAL A 102 19.01 -13.83 -13.05
N SER A 103 18.18 -14.67 -12.44
CA SER A 103 16.83 -14.99 -12.94
C SER A 103 15.77 -14.11 -12.29
N LEU A 104 14.69 -13.84 -13.03
CA LEU A 104 13.56 -13.05 -12.52
C LEU A 104 12.95 -13.65 -11.25
N ASP A 105 12.76 -14.98 -11.23
CA ASP A 105 12.21 -15.69 -10.08
C ASP A 105 13.09 -15.52 -8.84
N PHE A 106 14.42 -15.45 -9.03
CA PHE A 106 15.37 -15.24 -7.94
C PHE A 106 15.32 -13.81 -7.40
N ILE A 107 15.16 -12.78 -8.25
CA ILE A 107 14.99 -11.39 -7.80
C ILE A 107 13.72 -11.23 -6.97
N LEU A 108 12.62 -11.84 -7.42
CA LEU A 108 11.32 -11.74 -6.75
C LEU A 108 11.26 -12.51 -5.42
N SER A 109 12.02 -13.61 -5.30
CA SER A 109 12.12 -14.38 -4.05
C SER A 109 13.24 -13.89 -3.12
N HIS A 110 14.18 -13.08 -3.62
CA HIS A 110 15.31 -12.55 -2.86
C HIS A 110 14.84 -11.68 -1.68
N GLY A 111 15.24 -12.08 -0.46
CA GLY A 111 14.87 -11.39 0.78
C GLY A 111 13.48 -11.70 1.34
N ASN A 112 12.66 -12.52 0.66
CA ASN A 112 11.39 -13.05 1.19
C ASN A 112 11.49 -14.54 1.58
N SER A 113 12.57 -15.22 1.18
CA SER A 113 12.76 -16.61 1.55
C SER A 113 13.09 -16.73 3.04
N ARG A 114 12.16 -17.32 3.80
CA ARG A 114 12.39 -17.84 5.15
C ARG A 114 13.40 -19.00 5.18
N THR A 115 14.09 -19.30 4.08
CA THR A 115 15.23 -20.22 4.07
C THR A 115 16.47 -19.50 4.59
N SER A 116 16.45 -19.23 5.89
CA SER A 116 17.65 -19.41 6.68
C SER A 116 18.11 -20.85 6.45
N HIS A 117 18.91 -21.10 5.41
CA HIS A 117 19.84 -22.22 5.47
C HIS A 117 20.84 -21.86 6.55
N ILE A 118 20.46 -22.24 7.77
CA ILE A 118 21.27 -22.28 8.96
C ILE A 118 22.60 -22.94 8.54
N LEU A 119 23.71 -22.24 8.78
CA LEU A 119 25.04 -22.88 8.85
C LEU A 119 24.91 -24.05 9.84
N GLY A 120 24.76 -25.29 9.36
CA GLY A 120 24.72 -26.45 10.25
C GLY A 120 24.07 -27.75 9.76
N SER A 121 23.42 -27.80 8.61
CA SER A 121 22.88 -29.07 8.09
C SER A 121 23.81 -29.65 7.02
N GLU A 122 24.36 -30.84 7.26
CA GLU A 122 25.15 -31.59 6.27
C GLU A 122 24.30 -31.82 4.99
N PRO A 123 24.69 -31.28 3.83
CA PRO A 123 23.90 -31.46 2.62
C PRO A 123 24.23 -32.81 1.98
N GLY A 124 23.20 -33.49 1.48
CA GLY A 124 23.40 -34.56 0.50
C GLY A 124 24.10 -33.98 -0.74
N SER A 125 24.85 -34.82 -1.47
CA SER A 125 25.76 -34.38 -2.54
C SER A 125 25.11 -33.55 -3.66
N GLU A 126 23.80 -33.64 -3.88
CA GLU A 126 23.07 -32.85 -4.89
C GLU A 126 22.58 -31.48 -4.35
N ASP A 127 22.43 -31.32 -3.04
CA ASP A 127 22.04 -30.04 -2.40
C ASP A 127 23.19 -29.01 -2.37
N THR A 128 24.44 -29.48 -2.48
CA THR A 128 25.64 -28.63 -2.38
C THR A 128 25.83 -27.70 -3.59
N GLU A 129 25.63 -28.18 -4.82
CA GLU A 129 25.82 -27.37 -6.03
C GLU A 129 24.72 -26.32 -6.20
N ALA A 130 23.47 -26.68 -5.92
CA ALA A 130 22.35 -25.74 -5.97
C ALA A 130 22.49 -24.64 -4.92
N ALA A 131 22.87 -25.00 -3.68
CA ALA A 131 23.14 -24.05 -2.61
C ALA A 131 24.33 -23.13 -2.93
N GLN A 132 25.39 -23.66 -3.55
CA GLN A 132 26.54 -22.87 -3.97
C GLN A 132 26.16 -21.85 -5.06
N ILE A 133 25.37 -22.26 -6.05
CA ILE A 133 24.86 -21.36 -7.10
C ILE A 133 23.94 -20.28 -6.49
N GLU A 134 23.12 -20.63 -5.51
CA GLU A 134 22.26 -19.67 -4.80
C GLU A 134 23.06 -18.66 -3.96
N ALA A 135 24.11 -19.12 -3.27
CA ALA A 135 25.02 -18.28 -2.50
C ALA A 135 25.82 -17.33 -3.39
N GLU A 136 26.28 -17.78 -4.56
CA GLU A 136 26.98 -16.95 -5.54
C GLU A 136 26.06 -15.86 -6.11
N LYS A 137 24.80 -16.20 -6.41
CA LYS A 137 23.80 -15.22 -6.87
C LYS A 137 23.43 -14.22 -5.79
N THR A 138 23.30 -14.68 -4.55
CA THR A 138 23.04 -13.82 -3.38
C THR A 138 24.19 -12.83 -3.18
N SER A 139 25.42 -13.31 -3.17
CA SER A 139 26.62 -12.47 -3.03
C SER A 139 26.70 -11.44 -4.16
N PHE A 140 26.42 -11.85 -5.41
CA PHE A 140 26.40 -10.95 -6.56
C PHE A 140 25.34 -9.84 -6.44
N LEU A 141 24.11 -10.16 -5.98
CA LEU A 141 23.07 -9.15 -5.77
C LEU A 141 23.40 -8.20 -4.61
N GLN A 142 23.98 -8.71 -3.53
CA GLN A 142 24.43 -7.91 -2.39
C GLN A 142 25.58 -6.96 -2.78
N GLU A 143 26.57 -7.42 -3.55
CA GLU A 143 27.64 -6.59 -4.11
C GLU A 143 27.11 -5.50 -5.05
N TYR A 144 26.03 -5.79 -5.79
CA TYR A 144 25.31 -4.80 -6.60
C TYR A 144 24.47 -3.83 -5.76
N GLY A 145 24.30 -4.08 -4.46
CA GLY A 145 23.49 -3.26 -3.57
C GLY A 145 21.99 -3.55 -3.65
N PHE A 146 21.59 -4.71 -4.16
CA PHE A 146 20.20 -5.19 -4.16
C PHE A 146 20.00 -6.22 -3.05
N ILE A 147 19.40 -5.78 -1.94
CA ILE A 147 19.25 -6.60 -0.72
C ILE A 147 17.89 -7.31 -0.67
N ARG A 148 16.82 -6.61 -1.07
CA ARG A 148 15.45 -7.12 -1.06
C ARG A 148 14.64 -6.44 -2.17
N CYS A 149 13.72 -7.18 -2.76
CA CYS A 149 12.72 -6.62 -3.68
C CYS A 149 11.63 -5.88 -2.89
N SER A 150 11.57 -4.56 -3.03
CA SER A 150 10.49 -3.73 -2.50
C SER A 150 9.27 -3.70 -3.46
N GLU A 151 8.16 -3.10 -3.00
CA GLU A 151 6.97 -2.90 -3.83
C GLU A 151 7.24 -1.98 -5.04
N PHE A 152 8.11 -0.99 -4.88
CA PHE A 152 8.58 -0.14 -5.97
C PHE A 152 9.45 -0.87 -6.98
N ASP A 153 10.36 -1.73 -6.50
CA ASP A 153 11.14 -2.58 -7.39
C ASP A 153 10.22 -3.49 -8.22
N LEU A 154 9.17 -4.03 -7.59
CA LEU A 154 8.16 -4.84 -8.25
C LEU A 154 7.32 -4.04 -9.27
N ALA A 155 6.96 -2.79 -8.96
CA ALA A 155 6.29 -1.89 -9.90
C ALA A 155 7.16 -1.64 -11.15
N ILE A 156 8.46 -1.41 -10.98
CA ILE A 156 9.40 -1.21 -12.10
C ILE A 156 9.60 -2.52 -12.89
N ILE A 157 9.73 -3.67 -12.23
CA ILE A 157 9.80 -4.98 -12.89
C ILE A 157 8.55 -5.22 -13.74
N ASN A 158 7.36 -4.89 -13.20
CA ASN A 158 6.10 -5.02 -13.90
C ASN A 158 5.99 -4.08 -15.11
N LEU A 159 6.52 -2.86 -15.01
CA LEU A 159 6.63 -1.92 -16.13
C LEU A 159 7.47 -2.52 -17.27
N VAL A 160 8.62 -3.12 -16.95
CA VAL A 160 9.49 -3.79 -17.94
C VAL A 160 8.79 -5.03 -18.53
N LYS A 161 8.03 -5.79 -17.71
CA LYS A 161 7.32 -7.00 -18.13
C LYS A 161 6.12 -6.71 -19.04
N LYS A 162 5.32 -5.68 -18.72
CA LYS A 162 4.13 -5.26 -19.47
C LYS A 162 4.50 -4.44 -20.71
N GLY A 163 5.64 -3.74 -20.68
CA GLY A 163 6.12 -2.89 -21.78
C GLY A 163 5.48 -1.49 -21.83
N TYR A 164 4.63 -1.16 -20.84
CA TYR A 164 4.03 0.16 -20.66
C TYR A 164 3.98 0.51 -19.16
N ALA A 165 4.00 1.81 -18.84
CA ALA A 165 3.89 2.28 -17.47
C ALA A 165 2.42 2.31 -17.04
N ASP A 166 2.13 1.70 -15.90
CA ASP A 166 0.89 1.99 -15.17
C ASP A 166 1.15 3.25 -14.36
N GLU A 167 0.88 4.41 -14.96
CA GLU A 167 1.24 5.72 -14.41
C GLU A 167 0.60 5.97 -13.04
N ASP A 168 -0.62 5.48 -12.83
CA ASP A 168 -1.35 5.63 -11.57
C ASP A 168 -0.70 4.80 -10.45
N LEU A 169 -0.45 3.52 -10.70
CA LEU A 169 0.20 2.64 -9.72
C LEU A 169 1.64 3.08 -9.41
N LEU A 170 2.39 3.50 -10.43
CA LEU A 170 3.78 3.94 -10.24
C LEU A 170 3.83 5.23 -9.41
N ARG A 171 2.93 6.17 -9.69
CA ARG A 171 2.81 7.42 -8.93
C ARG A 171 2.44 7.17 -7.47
N GLU A 172 1.46 6.30 -7.21
CA GLU A 172 1.04 5.95 -5.85
C GLU A 172 2.22 5.40 -5.03
N VAL A 173 2.95 4.43 -5.58
CA VAL A 173 4.11 3.83 -4.90
C VAL A 173 5.26 4.83 -4.72
N VAL A 174 5.49 5.73 -5.68
CA VAL A 174 6.48 6.81 -5.55
C VAL A 174 6.09 7.77 -4.44
N GLU A 175 4.83 8.21 -4.40
CA GLU A 175 4.32 9.09 -3.36
C GLU A 175 4.43 8.46 -1.97
N GLU A 176 4.17 7.16 -1.83
CA GLU A 176 4.35 6.43 -0.57
C GLU A 176 5.81 6.36 -0.13
N ILE A 177 6.73 6.08 -1.05
CA ILE A 177 8.18 6.07 -0.74
C ILE A 177 8.66 7.47 -0.40
N GLU A 178 8.23 8.50 -1.11
CA GLU A 178 8.62 9.88 -0.82
C GLU A 178 8.11 10.34 0.54
N LYS A 179 6.86 9.99 0.89
CA LYS A 179 6.32 10.20 2.24
C LYS A 179 7.17 9.47 3.27
N LYS A 180 7.56 8.23 3.01
CA LYS A 180 8.43 7.45 3.90
C LYS A 180 9.82 8.06 4.05
N ILE A 181 10.46 8.51 2.98
CA ILE A 181 11.79 9.14 3.05
C ILE A 181 11.70 10.48 3.78
N LEU A 182 10.68 11.29 3.49
CA LEU A 182 10.45 12.55 4.21
C LEU A 182 10.29 12.27 5.70
N HIS A 183 9.45 11.30 6.04
CA HIS A 183 9.25 10.83 7.40
C HIS A 183 10.57 10.35 8.04
N ASP A 184 11.34 9.47 7.38
CA ASP A 184 12.63 8.97 7.87
C ASP A 184 13.66 10.09 8.09
N ASN A 185 13.64 11.14 7.27
CA ASN A 185 14.46 12.33 7.46
C ASN A 185 13.97 13.16 8.65
N ASP A 186 12.66 13.29 8.80
CA ASP A 186 12.01 14.01 9.88
C ASP A 186 12.24 13.34 11.24
N VAL A 187 12.32 12.00 11.28
CA VAL A 187 12.68 11.20 12.45
C VAL A 187 14.12 10.67 12.41
N ALA A 188 15.04 11.38 11.76
CA ALA A 188 16.45 10.96 11.67
C ALA A 188 17.11 10.72 13.05
N LEU A 189 16.77 11.52 14.06
CA LEU A 189 17.26 11.34 15.44
C LEU A 189 16.77 10.02 16.06
N LEU A 190 15.53 9.61 15.76
CA LEU A 190 14.98 8.33 16.20
C LEU A 190 15.72 7.17 15.52
N ARG A 191 15.98 7.28 14.22
CA ARG A 191 16.78 6.29 13.47
C ARG A 191 18.19 6.15 14.06
N ASP A 192 18.82 7.26 14.43
CA ASP A 192 20.15 7.24 15.03
C ASP A 192 20.12 6.59 16.44
N ALA A 193 19.07 6.82 17.23
CA ALA A 193 18.86 6.11 18.50
C ALA A 193 18.70 4.60 18.30
N TRP A 194 17.91 4.16 17.33
CA TRP A 194 17.78 2.76 16.94
C TRP A 194 19.10 2.14 16.47
N LYS A 195 19.95 2.93 15.81
CA LYS A 195 21.28 2.48 15.40
C LYS A 195 22.17 2.18 16.60
N ILE A 196 22.15 3.02 17.63
CA ILE A 196 22.89 2.79 18.88
C ILE A 196 22.39 1.50 19.54
N TYR A 197 21.06 1.35 19.70
CA TYR A 197 20.44 0.15 20.26
C TYR A 197 20.84 -1.13 19.51
N ASN A 198 20.82 -1.13 18.17
CA ASN A 198 21.12 -2.31 17.36
C ASN A 198 22.63 -2.55 17.13
N SER A 199 23.51 -1.66 17.59
CA SER A 199 24.94 -1.71 17.26
C SER A 199 25.76 -2.67 18.14
N SER A 200 25.27 -3.03 19.32
CA SER A 200 26.04 -3.85 20.26
C SER A 200 25.17 -4.55 21.31
N PHE A 201 25.74 -5.58 21.95
CA PHE A 201 25.20 -6.18 23.19
C PHE A 201 25.87 -5.62 24.45
N LEU A 202 26.48 -4.44 24.37
CA LEU A 202 27.09 -3.81 25.52
C LEU A 202 26.01 -3.33 26.50
N ASP A 203 26.38 -3.22 27.77
CA ASP A 203 25.53 -2.62 28.80
C ASP A 203 25.61 -1.08 28.70
N ASN A 204 24.95 -0.53 27.68
CA ASN A 204 24.91 0.90 27.40
C ASN A 204 23.48 1.48 27.48
N GLU A 205 22.65 0.95 28.40
CA GLU A 205 21.25 1.40 28.57
C GLU A 205 21.15 2.92 28.69
N VAL A 206 22.01 3.56 29.48
CA VAL A 206 21.99 5.02 29.69
C VAL A 206 22.17 5.79 28.38
N GLU A 207 23.08 5.35 27.51
CA GLU A 207 23.36 5.98 26.22
C GLU A 207 22.16 5.82 25.26
N VAL A 208 21.62 4.60 25.20
CA VAL A 208 20.43 4.29 24.38
C VAL A 208 19.25 5.15 24.82
N MET A 209 18.96 5.20 26.13
CA MET A 209 17.83 5.96 26.66
C MET A 209 17.99 7.47 26.42
N GLN A 210 19.19 8.02 26.58
CA GLN A 210 19.45 9.43 26.28
C GLN A 210 19.20 9.76 24.80
N ALA A 211 19.56 8.86 23.88
CA ALA A 211 19.30 9.05 22.46
C ALA A 211 17.79 9.04 22.15
N PHE A 212 17.03 8.12 22.73
CA PHE A 212 15.57 8.08 22.56
C PHE A 212 14.86 9.27 23.20
N GLU A 213 15.24 9.66 24.42
CA GLU A 213 14.69 10.86 25.08
C GLU A 213 14.94 12.12 24.25
N HIS A 214 16.14 12.25 23.66
CA HIS A 214 16.45 13.36 22.77
C HIS A 214 15.61 13.33 21.50
N ALA A 215 15.46 12.17 20.87
CA ALA A 215 14.64 12.00 19.67
C ALA A 215 13.16 12.35 19.93
N ILE A 216 12.60 11.88 21.05
CA ILE A 216 11.23 12.20 21.47
C ILE A 216 11.09 13.71 21.73
N ALA A 217 12.02 14.32 22.47
CA ALA A 217 11.93 15.73 22.83
C ALA A 217 11.94 16.66 21.60
N VAL A 218 12.65 16.28 20.54
CA VAL A 218 12.82 17.11 19.34
C VAL A 218 11.78 16.79 18.25
N GLY A 219 11.37 15.52 18.12
CA GLY A 219 10.64 15.04 16.94
C GLY A 219 9.28 14.41 17.20
N LEU A 220 8.74 14.44 18.43
CA LEU A 220 7.47 13.77 18.74
C LEU A 220 6.30 14.21 17.84
N ASP A 221 6.29 15.47 17.38
CA ASP A 221 5.28 16.02 16.46
C ASP A 221 5.32 15.39 15.06
N LYS A 222 6.43 14.73 14.73
CA LYS A 222 6.67 14.06 13.44
C LYS A 222 6.57 12.54 13.52
N PHE A 223 6.33 11.98 14.71
CA PHE A 223 6.28 10.52 14.87
C PHE A 223 5.02 9.95 14.21
N SER A 224 5.16 8.80 13.54
CA SER A 224 4.03 7.99 13.14
C SER A 224 3.52 7.17 14.33
N LEU A 225 2.34 6.56 14.18
CA LEU A 225 1.81 5.61 15.18
C LEU A 225 2.77 4.42 15.37
N GLU A 226 3.42 3.95 14.31
CA GLU A 226 4.38 2.84 14.33
C GLU A 226 5.66 3.22 15.09
N ASP A 227 6.18 4.43 14.88
CA ASP A 227 7.35 4.92 15.62
C ASP A 227 7.07 4.97 17.11
N LEU A 228 5.93 5.55 17.51
CA LEU A 228 5.53 5.62 18.91
C LEU A 228 5.37 4.22 19.51
N ASP A 229 4.71 3.29 18.79
CA ASP A 229 4.51 1.91 19.27
C ASP A 229 5.85 1.19 19.46
N SER A 230 6.79 1.35 18.53
CA SER A 230 8.12 0.73 18.61
C SER A 230 8.93 1.25 19.81
N VAL A 231 8.89 2.56 20.07
CA VAL A 231 9.53 3.17 21.24
C VAL A 231 8.83 2.72 22.52
N ALA A 232 7.50 2.67 22.52
CA ALA A 232 6.73 2.20 23.66
C ALA A 232 7.02 0.74 24.00
N PHE A 233 7.21 -0.11 23.00
CA PHE A 233 7.63 -1.49 23.19
C PHE A 233 8.99 -1.58 23.91
N LEU A 234 9.98 -0.78 23.48
CA LEU A 234 11.30 -0.73 24.12
C LEU A 234 11.23 -0.29 25.59
N TYR A 235 10.54 0.84 25.87
CA TYR A 235 10.43 1.37 27.23
C TYR A 235 9.69 0.41 28.17
N CYS A 236 8.61 -0.23 27.70
CA CYS A 236 7.92 -1.26 28.47
C CYS A 236 8.81 -2.49 28.71
N GLY A 237 9.59 -2.91 27.71
CA GLY A 237 10.55 -4.02 27.85
C GLY A 237 11.63 -3.76 28.90
N LEU A 238 12.02 -2.50 29.11
CA LEU A 238 12.97 -2.07 30.14
C LEU A 238 12.31 -1.76 31.50
N GLY A 239 10.98 -1.96 31.64
CA GLY A 239 10.24 -1.66 32.87
C GLY A 239 10.02 -0.17 33.14
N ARG A 240 10.24 0.69 32.14
CA ARG A 240 10.11 2.16 32.21
C ARG A 240 8.75 2.66 31.73
N GLU A 241 7.70 1.93 32.04
CA GLU A 241 6.34 2.22 31.56
C GLU A 241 5.83 3.61 31.99
N VAL A 242 6.22 4.06 33.17
CA VAL A 242 5.78 5.36 33.72
C VAL A 242 6.31 6.53 32.89
N GLU A 243 7.54 6.41 32.40
CA GLU A 243 8.22 7.46 31.62
C GLU A 243 7.55 7.61 30.24
N ILE A 244 7.24 6.49 29.58
CA ILE A 244 6.69 6.52 28.22
C ILE A 244 5.18 6.84 28.18
N LYS A 245 4.42 6.50 29.22
CA LYS A 245 2.98 6.81 29.29
C LYS A 245 2.70 8.31 29.09
N GLY A 246 3.49 9.18 29.71
CA GLY A 246 3.34 10.64 29.54
C GLY A 246 3.58 11.11 28.09
N VAL A 247 4.49 10.45 27.37
CA VAL A 247 4.75 10.73 25.95
C VAL A 247 3.59 10.26 25.09
N ILE A 248 3.06 9.06 25.35
CA ILE A 248 1.92 8.49 24.63
C ILE A 248 0.67 9.35 24.83
N ASP A 249 0.39 9.79 26.07
CA ASP A 249 -0.74 10.65 26.39
C ASP A 249 -0.65 12.00 25.65
N LYS A 250 0.54 12.60 25.61
CA LYS A 250 0.79 13.84 24.85
C LYS A 250 0.57 13.62 23.35
N PHE A 251 1.03 12.50 22.81
CA PHE A 251 0.86 12.16 21.40
C PHE A 251 -0.63 12.07 21.03
N PHE A 252 -1.44 11.33 21.79
CA PHE A 252 -2.86 11.17 21.49
C PHE A 252 -3.71 12.41 21.77
N SER A 253 -3.28 13.30 22.66
CA SER A 253 -4.03 14.52 22.99
C SER A 253 -3.74 15.69 22.05
N GLU A 254 -2.48 15.88 21.63
CA GLU A 254 -2.06 17.08 20.90
C GLU A 254 -1.78 16.82 19.41
N ILE A 255 -1.31 15.61 19.09
CA ILE A 255 -0.57 15.32 17.86
C ILE A 255 -1.43 14.43 16.95
N TYR A 256 -1.81 13.23 17.40
CA TYR A 256 -2.63 12.27 16.64
C TYR A 256 -3.96 12.85 16.12
N PRO A 257 -4.70 13.71 16.84
CA PRO A 257 -5.93 14.30 16.30
C PRO A 257 -5.74 15.21 15.08
N ARG A 258 -4.51 15.66 14.79
CA ARG A 258 -4.21 16.58 13.66
C ARG A 258 -3.94 15.86 12.34
N TYR A 259 -3.44 14.63 12.39
CA TYR A 259 -3.03 13.88 11.18
C TYR A 259 -3.38 12.38 11.24
N GLY A 260 -3.86 11.89 12.37
CA GLY A 260 -4.28 10.51 12.55
C GLY A 260 -5.51 10.20 11.72
N VAL A 261 -5.68 8.91 11.44
CA VAL A 261 -6.83 8.41 10.68
C VAL A 261 -8.11 8.51 11.51
N SER A 262 -9.22 8.79 10.83
CA SER A 262 -10.54 8.88 11.48
C SER A 262 -11.26 7.53 11.49
N ASP A 263 -10.80 6.56 10.71
CA ASP A 263 -11.32 5.20 10.65
C ASP A 263 -10.33 4.20 11.25
N LYS A 264 -10.86 3.21 11.98
CA LYS A 264 -10.08 2.09 12.50
C LYS A 264 -9.57 1.19 11.39
N ASP A 265 -10.34 1.03 10.32
CA ASP A 265 -10.03 0.11 9.22
C ASP A 265 -8.90 0.64 8.31
N GLU A 266 -8.59 1.94 8.41
CA GLU A 266 -7.44 2.57 7.74
C GLU A 266 -6.11 2.28 8.45
N ILE A 267 -6.12 1.65 9.63
CA ILE A 267 -4.89 1.30 10.36
C ILE A 267 -4.32 0.01 9.77
N PHE A 268 -3.28 0.16 8.96
CA PHE A 268 -2.59 -0.94 8.27
C PHE A 268 -2.02 -2.01 9.22
N GLN A 269 -1.63 -1.63 10.45
CA GLN A 269 -1.18 -2.56 11.50
C GLN A 269 -1.56 -2.06 12.89
N TRP A 270 -2.27 -2.90 13.65
CA TRP A 270 -2.65 -2.54 15.02
C TRP A 270 -1.41 -2.49 15.92
N PRO A 271 -1.22 -1.45 16.76
CA PRO A 271 -0.05 -1.31 17.64
C PRO A 271 0.20 -2.56 18.48
N ASN A 272 1.42 -2.87 18.88
CA ASN A 272 1.72 -4.01 19.75
C ASN A 272 1.62 -3.66 21.24
N ASN A 273 1.95 -2.42 21.60
CA ASN A 273 1.92 -1.96 22.99
C ASN A 273 0.48 -1.83 23.51
N SER A 274 0.19 -2.45 24.65
CA SER A 274 -1.15 -2.49 25.23
C SER A 274 -1.70 -1.11 25.61
N TYR A 275 -0.84 -0.18 26.05
CA TYR A 275 -1.24 1.17 26.42
C TYR A 275 -1.52 2.02 25.18
N VAL A 276 -0.69 1.91 24.14
CA VAL A 276 -0.94 2.57 22.84
C VAL A 276 -2.28 2.12 22.25
N ARG A 277 -2.58 0.81 22.29
CA ARG A 277 -3.90 0.28 21.89
C ARG A 277 -5.04 0.93 22.67
N GLN A 278 -4.91 1.00 23.98
CA GLN A 278 -5.96 1.56 24.84
C GLN A 278 -6.21 3.05 24.52
N CYS A 279 -5.16 3.86 24.36
CA CYS A 279 -5.29 5.26 23.99
C CYS A 279 -5.92 5.44 22.61
N LEU A 280 -5.55 4.58 21.66
CA LEU A 280 -6.11 4.57 20.31
C LEU A 280 -7.60 4.19 20.31
N ASP A 281 -7.98 3.17 21.08
CA ASP A 281 -9.39 2.79 21.27
C ASP A 281 -10.20 3.93 21.89
N VAL A 282 -9.67 4.58 22.94
CA VAL A 282 -10.31 5.75 23.56
C VAL A 282 -10.45 6.91 22.56
N PHE A 283 -9.43 7.15 21.73
CA PHE A 283 -9.50 8.17 20.68
C PHE A 283 -10.65 7.88 19.70
N PHE A 284 -10.76 6.67 19.17
CA PHE A 284 -11.85 6.30 18.28
C PHE A 284 -13.22 6.28 18.97
N GLU A 285 -13.31 5.84 20.22
CA GLU A 285 -14.54 5.93 21.01
C GLU A 285 -14.98 7.38 21.24
N GLY A 286 -14.01 8.31 21.34
CA GLY A 286 -14.23 9.74 21.41
C GLY A 286 -14.68 10.36 20.08
N LEU A 287 -14.34 9.74 18.95
CA LEU A 287 -14.83 10.12 17.62
C LEU A 287 -16.27 9.66 17.36
N VAL A 288 -16.72 8.58 18.01
CA VAL A 288 -18.11 8.11 17.87
C VAL A 288 -19.07 9.20 18.35
N LEU A 289 -19.78 9.82 17.41
CA LEU A 289 -20.86 10.74 17.73
C LEU A 289 -21.92 9.98 18.54
N LYS A 290 -22.12 10.36 19.80
CA LYS A 290 -23.14 9.76 20.68
C LYS A 290 -24.38 10.64 20.65
N GLY A 291 -25.50 10.06 20.26
CA GLY A 291 -26.77 10.77 20.16
C GLY A 291 -27.90 9.84 19.72
N GLY A 292 -29.10 10.38 19.62
CA GLY A 292 -30.22 9.72 18.97
C GLY A 292 -30.29 10.09 17.48
N VAL A 293 -31.33 9.60 16.81
CA VAL A 293 -31.59 9.88 15.38
C VAL A 293 -31.58 11.38 15.06
N ALA A 294 -32.02 12.23 16.00
CA ALA A 294 -32.07 13.68 15.82
C ALA A 294 -30.67 14.30 15.69
N GLU A 295 -29.77 13.95 16.60
CA GLU A 295 -28.39 14.45 16.64
C GLU A 295 -27.61 13.99 15.42
N PHE A 296 -27.79 12.74 14.98
CA PHE A 296 -27.14 12.22 13.77
C PHE A 296 -27.62 12.93 12.50
N ILE A 297 -28.92 13.16 12.36
CA ILE A 297 -29.45 13.85 11.19
C ILE A 297 -29.00 15.32 11.19
N GLN A 298 -28.99 15.99 12.35
CA GLN A 298 -28.46 17.35 12.47
C GLN A 298 -26.97 17.41 12.12
N ALA A 299 -26.16 16.47 12.62
CA ALA A 299 -24.74 16.37 12.27
C ALA A 299 -24.54 16.16 10.75
N ALA A 300 -25.43 15.42 10.09
CA ALA A 300 -25.40 15.22 8.64
C ALA A 300 -25.67 16.51 7.85
N PHE A 301 -26.47 17.43 8.40
CA PHE A 301 -26.66 18.76 7.82
C PHE A 301 -25.46 19.66 8.02
N ASP A 302 -24.94 19.70 9.25
CA ASP A 302 -23.90 20.64 9.65
C ASP A 302 -22.53 20.27 9.07
N ASN A 303 -22.25 18.98 8.92
CA ASN A 303 -20.99 18.51 8.36
C ASN A 303 -21.10 17.20 7.56
N PRO A 304 -21.30 17.27 6.23
CA PRO A 304 -21.37 16.09 5.37
C PRO A 304 -20.09 15.24 5.34
N SER A 305 -18.94 15.79 5.76
CA SER A 305 -17.66 15.07 5.74
C SER A 305 -17.57 13.93 6.78
N LYS A 306 -18.47 13.89 7.78
CA LYS A 306 -18.52 12.86 8.83
C LYS A 306 -19.51 11.73 8.51
N SER A 307 -19.62 11.35 7.25
CA SER A 307 -20.62 10.38 6.80
C SER A 307 -20.51 9.01 7.49
N PHE A 308 -19.29 8.52 7.78
CA PHE A 308 -19.10 7.22 8.42
C PHE A 308 -19.63 7.15 9.86
N GLU A 309 -19.24 8.10 10.73
CA GLU A 309 -19.69 8.17 12.13
C GLU A 309 -21.22 8.25 12.23
N ILE A 310 -21.83 9.07 11.36
CA ILE A 310 -23.28 9.27 11.31
C ILE A 310 -23.98 7.97 10.90
N ILE A 311 -23.48 7.29 9.87
CA ILE A 311 -24.09 6.06 9.37
C ILE A 311 -23.98 4.94 10.41
N LYS A 312 -22.81 4.78 11.04
CA LYS A 312 -22.62 3.82 12.12
C LYS A 312 -23.58 4.09 13.29
N GLY A 313 -23.66 5.35 13.72
CA GLY A 313 -24.58 5.77 14.79
C GLY A 313 -26.06 5.53 14.47
N LEU A 314 -26.48 5.79 13.23
CA LEU A 314 -27.84 5.51 12.75
C LEU A 314 -28.12 4.00 12.60
N ALA A 315 -27.12 3.19 12.27
CA ALA A 315 -27.25 1.74 12.15
C ALA A 315 -27.59 1.09 13.50
N ASP A 316 -27.03 1.62 14.59
CA ASP A 316 -27.26 1.17 15.95
C ASP A 316 -28.66 1.52 16.49
N GLN A 317 -29.34 2.51 15.89
CA GLN A 317 -30.69 2.90 16.31
C GLN A 317 -31.74 1.84 15.94
N GLY A 318 -32.76 1.69 16.79
CA GLY A 318 -33.92 0.83 16.53
C GLY A 318 -34.97 1.50 15.65
N GLU A 319 -35.94 0.72 15.15
CA GLU A 319 -37.11 1.26 14.43
C GLU A 319 -37.91 2.25 15.30
N ASP A 320 -38.04 1.97 16.60
CA ASP A 320 -38.76 2.84 17.54
C ASP A 320 -38.10 4.22 17.68
N ASP A 321 -36.77 4.30 17.61
CA ASP A 321 -36.04 5.57 17.69
C ASP A 321 -36.35 6.44 16.47
N PHE A 322 -36.37 5.86 15.27
CA PHE A 322 -36.82 6.54 14.06
C PHE A 322 -38.29 6.95 14.14
N TYR A 323 -39.15 6.11 14.72
CA TYR A 323 -40.56 6.43 14.93
C TYR A 323 -40.72 7.65 15.83
N HIS A 324 -40.07 7.66 17.00
CA HIS A 324 -40.13 8.77 17.94
C HIS A 324 -39.55 10.07 17.36
N TYR A 325 -38.47 9.96 16.60
CA TYR A 325 -37.89 11.08 15.88
C TYR A 325 -38.89 11.70 14.89
N PHE A 326 -39.42 10.92 13.94
CA PHE A 326 -40.37 11.44 12.97
C PHE A 326 -41.70 11.87 13.59
N ALA A 327 -42.12 11.27 14.71
CA ALA A 327 -43.33 11.67 15.43
C ALA A 327 -43.19 13.03 16.13
N SER A 328 -42.00 13.33 16.66
CA SER A 328 -41.72 14.57 17.38
C SER A 328 -41.34 15.74 16.47
N LEU A 329 -40.95 15.46 15.22
CA LEU A 329 -40.52 16.48 14.26
C LEU A 329 -41.68 17.36 13.80
N ASN A 330 -41.67 18.64 14.20
CA ASN A 330 -42.62 19.65 13.79
C ASN A 330 -41.92 20.78 13.00
N ASP A 331 -41.27 20.38 11.91
CA ASP A 331 -40.41 21.24 11.11
C ASP A 331 -40.94 21.35 9.66
N PRO A 332 -40.98 22.54 9.03
CA PRO A 332 -41.22 22.70 7.59
C PRO A 332 -40.39 21.75 6.71
N ASP A 333 -39.17 21.43 7.14
CA ASP A 333 -38.22 20.59 6.43
C ASP A 333 -38.39 19.08 6.71
N PHE A 334 -39.46 18.64 7.38
CA PHE A 334 -39.76 17.21 7.62
C PHE A 334 -39.53 16.32 6.39
N SER A 335 -39.98 16.79 5.22
CA SER A 335 -39.85 16.01 3.98
C SER A 335 -38.40 15.80 3.57
N PHE A 336 -37.54 16.76 3.85
CA PHE A 336 -36.11 16.66 3.61
C PHE A 336 -35.48 15.65 4.55
N HIS A 337 -35.74 15.75 5.85
CA HIS A 337 -35.21 14.82 6.86
C HIS A 337 -35.54 13.36 6.52
N ALA A 338 -36.81 13.09 6.18
CA ALA A 338 -37.23 11.77 5.74
C ALA A 338 -36.53 11.33 4.46
N ARG A 339 -36.39 12.19 3.45
CA ARG A 339 -35.71 11.83 2.19
C ARG A 339 -34.20 11.60 2.36
N LEU A 340 -33.56 12.29 3.29
CA LEU A 340 -32.14 12.14 3.58
C LEU A 340 -31.82 10.69 3.97
N VAL A 341 -32.56 10.16 4.95
CA VAL A 341 -32.41 8.77 5.41
C VAL A 341 -32.92 7.78 4.37
N LEU A 342 -34.04 8.07 3.70
CA LEU A 342 -34.60 7.18 2.69
C LEU A 342 -33.72 7.01 1.45
N ARG A 343 -32.85 8.00 1.14
CA ARG A 343 -31.92 7.93 0.01
C ARG A 343 -30.83 6.87 0.23
N LEU A 344 -30.51 6.51 1.47
CA LEU A 344 -29.50 5.50 1.80
C LEU A 344 -29.79 4.14 1.16
N GLY A 345 -31.07 3.79 0.97
CA GLY A 345 -31.45 2.55 0.28
C GLY A 345 -31.13 2.53 -1.23
N ASN A 346 -30.86 3.68 -1.85
CA ASN A 346 -30.47 3.80 -3.25
C ASN A 346 -28.95 3.88 -3.45
N THR A 347 -28.15 3.88 -2.38
CA THR A 347 -26.70 3.96 -2.49
C THR A 347 -26.13 2.60 -2.88
N SER A 348 -25.30 2.57 -3.92
CA SER A 348 -24.61 1.36 -4.37
C SER A 348 -23.21 1.29 -3.80
N PHE A 349 -22.86 0.15 -3.20
CA PHE A 349 -21.53 -0.11 -2.66
C PHE A 349 -20.88 -1.30 -3.39
N PRO A 350 -19.55 -1.28 -3.57
CA PRO A 350 -18.80 -2.45 -4.02
C PRO A 350 -18.82 -3.58 -2.98
N ASN A 351 -18.80 -3.21 -1.69
CA ASN A 351 -18.81 -4.12 -0.55
C ASN A 351 -20.24 -4.50 -0.14
N GLN A 352 -20.48 -5.78 0.15
CA GLN A 352 -21.79 -6.27 0.58
C GLN A 352 -22.12 -5.87 2.02
N ASP A 353 -21.12 -5.79 2.90
CA ASP A 353 -21.36 -5.44 4.31
C ASP A 353 -21.85 -4.00 4.45
N ASP A 354 -21.23 -3.06 3.76
CA ASP A 354 -21.68 -1.66 3.72
C ASP A 354 -23.08 -1.54 3.11
N ALA A 355 -23.37 -2.27 2.02
CA ALA A 355 -24.69 -2.26 1.40
C ALA A 355 -25.80 -2.69 2.38
N LEU A 356 -25.51 -3.62 3.28
CA LEU A 356 -26.46 -4.09 4.30
C LEU A 356 -26.66 -3.08 5.43
N VAL A 357 -25.59 -2.41 5.88
CA VAL A 357 -25.68 -1.37 6.92
C VAL A 357 -26.61 -0.24 6.43
N TYR A 358 -26.37 0.28 5.23
CA TYR A 358 -27.18 1.35 4.65
C TYR A 358 -28.61 0.89 4.36
N GLY A 359 -28.78 -0.33 3.84
CA GLY A 359 -30.08 -0.95 3.61
C GLY A 359 -30.88 -1.12 4.91
N GLY A 360 -30.21 -1.52 6.00
CA GLY A 360 -30.81 -1.70 7.32
C GLY A 360 -31.35 -0.39 7.90
N ILE A 361 -30.57 0.70 7.83
CA ILE A 361 -31.03 2.03 8.25
C ILE A 361 -32.26 2.46 7.46
N PHE A 362 -32.22 2.28 6.13
CA PHE A 362 -33.34 2.59 5.25
C PHE A 362 -34.62 1.81 5.62
N VAL A 363 -34.51 0.51 5.86
CA VAL A 363 -35.64 -0.35 6.23
C VAL A 363 -36.27 0.10 7.54
N LYS A 364 -35.47 0.33 8.58
CA LYS A 364 -35.95 0.83 9.89
C LYS A 364 -36.67 2.18 9.74
N ALA A 365 -36.08 3.12 9.01
CA ALA A 365 -36.67 4.45 8.81
C ALA A 365 -37.98 4.41 8.00
N PHE A 366 -38.04 3.60 6.94
CA PHE A 366 -39.26 3.46 6.13
C PHE A 366 -40.37 2.74 6.91
N ALA A 367 -40.04 1.70 7.68
CA ALA A 367 -40.98 1.01 8.55
C ALA A 367 -41.59 1.96 9.59
N ALA A 368 -40.77 2.77 10.25
CA ALA A 368 -41.21 3.81 11.18
C ALA A 368 -42.20 4.82 10.54
N LEU A 369 -41.87 5.34 9.34
CA LEU A 369 -42.77 6.24 8.60
C LEU A 369 -44.08 5.54 8.18
N ASN A 370 -44.00 4.28 7.77
CA ASN A 370 -45.17 3.49 7.40
C ASN A 370 -46.08 3.26 8.61
N ARG A 371 -45.50 2.98 9.79
CA ARG A 371 -46.24 2.88 11.06
C ARG A 371 -46.92 4.19 11.42
N LEU A 372 -46.21 5.33 11.31
CA LEU A 372 -46.80 6.66 11.52
C LEU A 372 -47.95 6.95 10.57
N SER A 373 -47.88 6.48 9.32
CA SER A 373 -48.95 6.67 8.34
C SER A 373 -50.28 6.01 8.75
N GLY A 374 -50.23 4.96 9.56
CA GLY A 374 -51.40 4.23 10.06
C GLY A 374 -52.14 4.93 11.20
N THR A 375 -51.55 5.95 11.82
CA THR A 375 -52.10 6.61 13.02
C THR A 375 -53.32 7.50 12.72
N THR A 376 -53.35 8.18 11.57
CA THR A 376 -54.46 9.05 11.16
C THR A 376 -54.67 9.04 9.65
N PRO A 377 -55.90 9.32 9.15
CA PRO A 377 -56.14 9.46 7.72
C PRO A 377 -55.27 10.54 7.05
N LEU A 378 -54.96 11.61 7.78
CA LEU A 378 -54.07 12.67 7.29
C LEU A 378 -52.63 12.16 7.10
N ASN A 379 -52.11 11.39 8.05
CA ASN A 379 -50.76 10.82 7.94
C ASN A 379 -50.66 9.82 6.79
N LYS A 380 -51.73 9.06 6.53
CA LYS A 380 -51.84 8.20 5.34
C LYS A 380 -51.70 8.98 4.03
N LEU A 381 -52.32 10.17 3.94
CA LEU A 381 -52.15 11.06 2.78
C LEU A 381 -50.73 11.65 2.71
N ARG A 382 -50.16 12.07 3.85
CA ARG A 382 -48.78 12.59 3.91
C ARG A 382 -47.74 11.56 3.47
N MET A 383 -47.97 10.27 3.73
CA MET A 383 -47.08 9.19 3.32
C MET A 383 -47.01 8.98 1.79
N ARG A 384 -48.01 9.47 1.03
CA ARG A 384 -48.02 9.30 -0.45
C ARG A 384 -46.77 9.86 -1.13
N LYS A 385 -46.14 10.90 -0.58
CA LYS A 385 -44.91 11.52 -1.12
C LYS A 385 -43.65 10.65 -1.01
N PHE A 386 -43.72 9.55 -0.25
CA PHE A 386 -42.64 8.58 -0.06
C PHE A 386 -42.97 7.20 -0.64
N LYS A 387 -44.16 7.02 -1.25
CA LYS A 387 -44.58 5.73 -1.84
C LYS A 387 -43.65 5.21 -2.93
N SER A 388 -42.87 6.08 -3.59
CA SER A 388 -41.84 5.68 -4.56
C SER A 388 -40.78 4.75 -3.98
N TYR A 389 -40.56 4.78 -2.66
CA TYR A 389 -39.57 3.93 -1.98
C TYR A 389 -40.13 2.55 -1.56
N GLU A 390 -41.43 2.28 -1.76
CA GLU A 390 -42.07 1.04 -1.29
C GLU A 390 -41.52 -0.21 -1.99
N SER A 391 -41.27 -0.15 -3.29
CA SER A 391 -40.65 -1.26 -4.03
C SER A 391 -39.22 -1.54 -3.57
N LEU A 392 -38.47 -0.48 -3.28
CA LEU A 392 -37.11 -0.54 -2.74
C LEU A 392 -37.11 -1.16 -1.33
N TYR A 393 -38.03 -0.72 -0.48
CA TYR A 393 -38.24 -1.25 0.87
C TYR A 393 -38.43 -2.77 0.86
N LEU A 394 -39.36 -3.27 0.03
CA LEU A 394 -39.61 -4.70 -0.07
C LEU A 394 -38.40 -5.49 -0.57
N ARG A 395 -37.57 -4.88 -1.43
CA ARG A 395 -36.35 -5.51 -1.94
C ARG A 395 -35.29 -5.64 -0.85
N GLU A 396 -35.01 -4.56 -0.12
CA GLU A 396 -33.98 -4.55 0.92
C GLU A 396 -34.42 -5.38 2.15
N LEU A 397 -35.70 -5.35 2.52
CA LEU A 397 -36.23 -6.18 3.61
C LEU A 397 -35.98 -7.68 3.35
N ARG A 398 -36.30 -8.17 2.14
CA ARG A 398 -36.08 -9.57 1.77
C ARG A 398 -34.60 -9.98 1.81
N LYS A 399 -33.70 -9.07 1.42
CA LYS A 399 -32.25 -9.33 1.47
C LYS A 399 -31.78 -9.50 2.91
N ILE A 400 -32.22 -8.60 3.80
CA ILE A 400 -31.87 -8.65 5.22
C ILE A 400 -32.41 -9.93 5.86
N GLU A 401 -33.69 -10.27 5.61
CA GLU A 401 -34.33 -11.50 6.10
C GLU A 401 -33.58 -12.76 5.64
N ALA A 402 -33.27 -12.86 4.34
CA ALA A 402 -32.53 -14.01 3.79
C ALA A 402 -31.13 -14.18 4.42
N MET A 403 -30.47 -13.07 4.77
CA MET A 403 -29.17 -13.12 5.44
C MET A 403 -29.25 -13.47 6.92
N THR A 404 -30.27 -12.97 7.63
CA THR A 404 -30.50 -13.38 9.02
C THR A 404 -30.81 -14.87 9.11
N ASP A 405 -31.57 -15.42 8.16
CA ASP A 405 -31.87 -16.84 8.10
C ASP A 405 -30.61 -17.67 7.80
N ALA A 406 -29.79 -17.25 6.83
CA ALA A 406 -28.53 -17.92 6.52
C ALA A 406 -27.53 -17.91 7.71
N LYS A 407 -27.43 -16.80 8.45
CA LYS A 407 -26.60 -16.72 9.65
C LYS A 407 -27.14 -17.61 10.78
N ALA A 408 -28.46 -17.70 10.93
CA ALA A 408 -29.09 -18.56 11.93
C ALA A 408 -28.97 -20.06 11.61
N GLU A 409 -28.88 -20.44 10.33
CA GLU A 409 -28.60 -21.83 9.91
C GLU A 409 -27.12 -22.21 10.09
N ALA A 410 -26.19 -21.29 9.79
CA ALA A 410 -24.76 -21.50 10.05
C ALA A 410 -24.47 -21.69 11.54
N ALA A 411 -25.04 -20.85 12.41
CA ALA A 411 -24.87 -20.94 13.87
C ALA A 411 -25.54 -22.16 14.53
N LYS A 412 -26.36 -22.92 13.78
CA LYS A 412 -26.92 -24.21 14.23
C LYS A 412 -26.12 -25.42 13.74
N SER A 413 -25.17 -25.19 12.83
CA SER A 413 -24.35 -26.21 12.21
C SER A 413 -22.92 -26.29 12.80
N ASP A 414 -22.55 -25.29 13.61
CA ASP A 414 -21.44 -25.29 14.57
C ASP A 414 -21.96 -25.66 15.97
#